data_AF-A0A538CSH1-F1
#
_entry.id   AF-A0A538CSH1-F1
#
_cell.length_a   1.000
_cell.length_b   1.000
_cell.length_c   1.000
_cell.angle_alpha   90.00
_cell.angle_beta   90.00
_cell.angle_gamma   90.00
#
_symmetry.space_group_name_H-M   'P 1'
#
loop_
_entity.id
_entity.type
_entity.pdbx_description
1 polymer ?
#
loop_
_entity_poly.entity_id
_entity_poly.type
_entity_poly.pdbx_seq_one_letter_code
_entity_poly.pdbx_strand_id
1 'polypeptide(L)'
;MRTRLARLRRVRLNRLQIDWLLAGALTLGLELETWVGGGMAFRERLASALLGATVTAAVAVRRLYPASVGLIAGFVAALLSAVWGPPSLVFWGVAWICCMYGLAVWATPRQFTWSMAAITLATFASATGPVSLSNALQFGVITLVVMVLVRRVVGDRERRAQLAERERDLAAREAVVEERARIARELHDAIAHNVSMMVVQAGAERRVLDGERGSTREVLATIERVGRGALTEMRRLVGMLRSDAGEPLAPQPGLDDLPTLVGQVREAGLPVQFQVEGERRELPVGIELSAYRIVQEALTNALKHAGEAHASVRVHYGADSLELEIVDDGGGAAAPVSSGGHGLVGMRERVALYGGRLDAGRRPSGGFAVRVLLPIR
;
A
#
# COMPACT_ATOMS: atom_id res chain seq x y z
N MET A 1 36.45 33.90 -8.82
CA MET A 1 36.70 32.90 -9.88
C MET A 1 36.00 31.56 -9.63
N ARG A 2 34.78 31.54 -9.05
CA ARG A 2 34.01 30.30 -8.74
C ARG A 2 32.54 30.33 -9.22
N THR A 3 32.13 31.34 -9.99
CA THR A 3 30.71 31.59 -10.30
C THR A 3 30.36 31.57 -11.80
N ARG A 4 31.23 31.02 -12.67
CA ARG A 4 30.95 30.92 -14.12
C ARG A 4 30.80 29.51 -14.70
N LEU A 5 30.95 28.44 -13.92
CA LEU A 5 30.84 27.06 -14.44
C LEU A 5 29.47 26.37 -14.22
N ALA A 6 28.49 27.05 -13.61
CA ALA A 6 27.19 26.45 -13.26
C ALA A 6 26.06 26.65 -14.31
N ARG A 7 26.38 27.13 -15.52
CA ARG A 7 25.41 27.33 -16.62
C ARG A 7 25.67 26.46 -17.85
N LEU A 8 26.12 25.21 -17.67
CA LEU A 8 25.87 24.20 -18.69
C LEU A 8 24.43 23.72 -18.52
N ARG A 9 23.53 24.42 -19.21
CA ARG A 9 22.15 24.01 -19.50
C ARG A 9 22.24 22.55 -19.96
N ARG A 10 21.85 21.58 -19.10
CA ARG A 10 21.71 20.18 -19.53
C ARG A 10 20.62 20.20 -20.59
N VAL A 11 21.03 20.20 -21.86
CA VAL A 11 20.13 19.91 -22.98
C VAL A 11 19.60 18.53 -22.68
N ARG A 12 18.34 18.46 -22.19
CA ARG A 12 17.64 17.19 -22.03
C ARG A 12 17.29 16.73 -23.44
N LEU A 13 18.27 16.13 -24.12
CA LEU A 13 18.05 15.45 -25.39
C LEU A 13 17.01 14.36 -25.14
N ASN A 14 15.94 14.38 -25.92
CA ASN A 14 14.97 13.30 -25.90
C ASN A 14 15.65 11.99 -26.31
N ARG A 15 15.20 10.86 -25.76
CA ARG A 15 15.79 9.54 -26.04
C ARG A 15 15.87 9.22 -27.55
N LEU A 16 14.88 9.69 -28.32
CA LEU A 16 14.87 9.63 -29.78
C LEU A 16 15.99 10.46 -30.41
N GLN A 17 16.22 11.69 -29.94
CA GLN A 17 17.30 12.55 -30.46
C GLN A 17 18.68 11.91 -30.24
N ILE A 18 18.87 11.20 -29.13
CA ILE A 18 20.10 10.44 -28.87
C ILE A 18 20.28 9.32 -29.90
N ASP A 19 19.23 8.55 -30.21
CA ASP A 19 19.32 7.48 -31.22
C ASP A 19 19.57 8.04 -32.63
N TRP A 20 18.97 9.19 -33.00
CA TRP A 20 19.24 9.87 -34.27
C TRP A 20 20.68 10.39 -34.36
N LEU A 21 21.19 11.01 -33.29
CA LEU A 21 22.58 11.47 -33.24
C LEU A 21 23.56 10.29 -33.31
N LEU A 22 23.26 9.19 -32.61
CA LEU A 22 24.04 7.96 -32.63
C LEU A 22 24.05 7.36 -34.04
N ALA A 23 22.89 7.23 -34.68
CA ALA A 23 22.78 6.75 -36.05
C ALA A 23 23.59 7.62 -37.02
N GLY A 24 23.45 8.94 -36.94
CA GLY A 24 24.22 9.89 -37.77
C GLY A 24 25.72 9.75 -37.58
N ALA A 25 26.20 9.66 -36.33
CA ALA A 25 27.61 9.48 -36.01
C ALA A 25 28.15 8.14 -36.52
N LEU A 26 27.38 7.06 -36.36
CA LEU A 26 27.75 5.73 -36.87
C LEU A 26 27.80 5.69 -38.39
N THR A 27 26.84 6.30 -39.09
CA THR A 27 26.85 6.41 -40.55
C THR A 27 28.06 7.20 -41.03
N LEU A 28 28.34 8.35 -40.42
CA LEU A 28 29.45 9.21 -40.85
C LEU A 28 30.80 8.54 -40.60
N GLY A 29 30.96 7.86 -39.46
CA GLY A 29 32.15 7.07 -39.16
C GLY A 29 32.33 5.87 -40.10
N LEU A 30 31.25 5.16 -40.40
CA LEU A 30 31.24 4.04 -41.34
C LEU A 30 31.67 4.50 -42.75
N GLU A 31 31.08 5.58 -43.27
CA GLU A 31 31.43 6.11 -44.58
C GLU A 31 32.90 6.52 -44.63
N LEU A 32 33.40 7.20 -43.58
CA LEU A 32 34.82 7.51 -43.45
C LEU A 32 35.68 6.24 -43.52
N GLU A 33 35.32 5.20 -42.78
CA GLU A 33 36.04 3.92 -42.76
C GLU A 33 36.01 3.22 -44.12
N THR A 34 34.87 3.20 -44.81
CA THR A 34 34.72 2.56 -46.12
C THR A 34 35.48 3.27 -47.23
N TRP A 35 35.53 4.60 -47.20
CA TRP A 35 36.17 5.40 -48.25
C TRP A 35 37.66 5.63 -48.01
N VAL A 36 38.11 5.68 -46.74
CA VAL A 36 39.53 5.80 -46.39
C VAL A 36 40.23 4.44 -46.36
N GLY A 37 39.51 3.35 -46.04
CA GLY A 37 40.07 2.00 -45.98
C GLY A 37 40.52 1.49 -47.35
N GLY A 38 41.77 1.01 -47.46
CA GLY A 38 42.30 0.39 -48.68
C GLY A 38 41.87 -1.07 -48.85
N GLY A 39 41.82 -1.57 -50.10
CA GLY A 39 41.71 -3.01 -50.39
C GLY A 39 40.40 -3.52 -51.00
N MET A 40 39.38 -2.68 -51.19
CA MET A 40 38.12 -3.06 -51.87
C MET A 40 38.02 -2.46 -53.27
N ALA A 41 37.42 -3.19 -54.21
CA ALA A 41 37.07 -2.65 -55.52
C ALA A 41 35.94 -1.60 -55.39
N PHE A 42 35.84 -0.68 -56.36
CA PHE A 42 34.85 0.42 -56.30
C PHE A 42 33.41 -0.06 -56.12
N ARG A 43 33.01 -1.15 -56.81
CA ARG A 43 31.66 -1.72 -56.71
C ARG A 43 31.38 -2.31 -55.32
N GLU A 44 32.37 -2.93 -54.70
CA GLU A 44 32.27 -3.53 -53.36
C GLU A 44 32.20 -2.46 -52.28
N ARG A 45 32.96 -1.36 -52.45
CA ARG A 45 32.87 -0.17 -51.60
C ARG A 45 31.48 0.45 -51.66
N LEU A 46 30.94 0.66 -52.85
CA LEU A 46 29.61 1.24 -53.02
C LEU A 46 28.54 0.39 -52.37
N ALA A 47 28.60 -0.94 -52.55
CA ALA A 47 27.64 -1.84 -51.95
C ALA A 47 27.77 -1.91 -50.41
N SER A 48 28.99 -1.92 -49.89
CA SER A 48 29.25 -1.91 -48.44
C SER A 48 28.82 -0.60 -47.79
N ALA A 49 29.05 0.54 -48.45
CA ALA A 49 28.59 1.86 -48.01
C ALA A 49 27.06 1.90 -47.92
N LEU A 50 26.35 1.50 -48.99
CA LEU A 50 24.88 1.50 -49.01
C LEU A 50 24.27 0.55 -47.97
N LEU A 51 24.77 -0.69 -47.87
CA LEU A 51 24.25 -1.68 -46.93
C LEU A 51 24.58 -1.30 -45.48
N GLY A 52 25.79 -0.82 -45.22
CA GLY A 52 26.19 -0.38 -43.91
C GLY A 52 25.44 0.89 -43.47
N ALA A 53 25.26 1.86 -44.37
CA ALA A 53 24.46 3.06 -44.12
C ALA A 53 23.00 2.71 -43.78
N THR A 54 22.46 1.66 -44.41
CA THR A 54 21.12 1.15 -44.09
C THR A 54 21.05 0.62 -42.66
N VAL A 55 22.06 -0.16 -42.23
CA VAL A 55 22.11 -0.73 -40.87
C VAL A 55 22.35 0.37 -39.81
N THR A 56 23.25 1.33 -40.06
CA THR A 56 23.51 2.44 -39.15
C THR A 56 22.31 3.38 -39.06
N ALA A 57 21.61 3.65 -40.16
CA ALA A 57 20.37 4.43 -40.16
C ALA A 57 19.24 3.70 -39.39
N ALA A 58 19.17 2.37 -39.48
CA ALA A 58 18.19 1.57 -38.76
C ALA A 58 18.30 1.71 -37.23
N VAL A 59 19.47 2.09 -36.70
CA VAL A 59 19.68 2.40 -35.27
C VAL A 59 18.74 3.54 -34.80
N ALA A 60 18.39 4.50 -35.66
CA ALA A 60 17.51 5.61 -35.30
C ALA A 60 16.08 5.14 -34.96
N VAL A 61 15.63 4.05 -35.59
CA VAL A 61 14.27 3.50 -35.43
C VAL A 61 14.24 2.22 -34.59
N ARG A 62 15.37 1.82 -33.99
CA ARG A 62 15.51 0.57 -33.22
C ARG A 62 14.56 0.43 -32.03
N ARG A 63 14.04 1.55 -31.50
CA ARG A 63 13.05 1.54 -30.41
C ARG A 63 11.61 1.38 -30.90
N LEU A 64 11.33 1.82 -32.12
CA LEU A 64 10.02 1.74 -32.75
C LEU A 64 9.80 0.36 -33.37
N TYR A 65 10.83 -0.18 -34.01
CA TYR A 65 10.77 -1.46 -34.72
C TYR A 65 11.94 -2.39 -34.33
N PRO A 66 12.10 -2.78 -33.05
CA PRO A 66 13.26 -3.53 -32.57
C PRO A 66 13.43 -4.90 -33.26
N ALA A 67 12.33 -5.59 -33.54
CA ALA A 67 12.35 -6.88 -34.23
C ALA A 67 12.81 -6.76 -35.69
N SER A 68 12.22 -5.83 -36.44
CA SER A 68 12.55 -5.61 -37.86
C SER A 68 13.98 -5.10 -38.02
N VAL A 69 14.41 -4.15 -37.19
CA VAL A 69 15.78 -3.60 -37.22
C VAL A 69 16.81 -4.68 -36.88
N GLY A 70 16.55 -5.52 -35.87
CA GLY A 70 17.43 -6.63 -35.54
C GLY A 70 17.52 -7.66 -36.67
N LEU A 71 16.39 -8.07 -37.24
CA LEU A 71 16.33 -9.01 -38.36
C LEU A 71 17.08 -8.49 -39.59
N ILE A 72 16.84 -7.24 -39.98
CA ILE A 72 17.52 -6.61 -41.12
C ILE A 72 19.02 -6.54 -40.87
N ALA A 73 19.44 -6.10 -39.68
CA ALA A 73 20.87 -6.03 -39.34
C ALA A 73 21.55 -7.40 -39.38
N GLY A 74 20.91 -8.45 -38.87
CA GLY A 74 21.44 -9.81 -38.92
C GLY A 74 21.42 -10.45 -40.31
N PHE A 75 20.40 -10.17 -41.12
CA PHE A 75 20.34 -10.64 -42.50
C PHE A 75 21.40 -9.96 -43.38
N VAL A 76 21.55 -8.63 -43.27
CA VAL A 76 22.60 -7.89 -43.96
C VAL A 76 23.99 -8.37 -43.53
N ALA A 77 24.19 -8.67 -42.25
CA ALA A 77 25.43 -9.28 -41.75
C ALA A 77 25.77 -10.60 -42.45
N ALA A 78 24.80 -11.51 -42.52
CA ALA A 78 24.97 -12.83 -43.13
C ALA A 78 25.24 -12.71 -44.64
N LEU A 79 24.51 -11.81 -45.32
CA LEU A 79 24.70 -11.55 -46.75
C LEU A 79 26.10 -10.99 -47.06
N LEU A 80 26.53 -9.97 -46.31
CA LEU A 80 27.87 -9.39 -46.48
C LEU A 80 28.97 -10.44 -46.26
N SER A 81 28.80 -11.25 -45.20
CA SER A 81 29.75 -12.31 -44.86
C SER A 81 29.86 -13.39 -45.94
N ALA A 82 28.73 -13.77 -46.56
CA ALA A 82 28.70 -14.74 -47.65
C ALA A 82 29.39 -14.23 -48.93
N VAL A 83 29.22 -12.94 -49.25
CA VAL A 83 29.67 -12.39 -50.54
C VAL A 83 31.12 -11.89 -50.49
N TRP A 84 31.50 -11.20 -49.39
CA TRP A 84 32.80 -10.51 -49.28
C TRP A 84 33.63 -10.93 -48.07
N GLY A 85 33.17 -11.93 -47.31
CA GLY A 85 33.76 -12.27 -46.02
C GLY A 85 33.32 -11.31 -44.90
N PRO A 86 33.71 -11.59 -43.65
CA PRO A 86 33.25 -10.82 -42.51
C PRO A 86 33.71 -9.36 -42.63
N PRO A 87 32.78 -8.38 -42.58
CA PRO A 87 33.15 -6.97 -42.66
C PRO A 87 34.03 -6.60 -41.45
N SER A 88 35.27 -6.21 -41.68
CA SER A 88 36.22 -5.79 -40.65
C SER A 88 36.00 -4.34 -40.18
N LEU A 89 34.82 -3.76 -40.44
CA LEU A 89 34.51 -2.36 -40.18
C LEU A 89 34.02 -2.17 -38.74
N VAL A 90 34.72 -1.34 -37.98
CA VAL A 90 34.45 -1.09 -36.55
C VAL A 90 33.06 -0.50 -36.36
N PHE A 91 32.69 0.50 -37.17
CA PHE A 91 31.39 1.18 -37.03
C PHE A 91 30.20 0.28 -37.36
N TRP A 92 30.41 -0.68 -38.27
CA TRP A 92 29.41 -1.69 -38.60
C TRP A 92 29.14 -2.62 -37.40
N GLY A 93 30.20 -3.11 -36.74
CA GLY A 93 30.07 -3.95 -35.55
C GLY A 93 29.34 -3.24 -34.40
N VAL A 94 29.64 -1.95 -34.18
CA VAL A 94 28.94 -1.15 -33.16
C VAL A 94 27.47 -0.96 -33.48
N ALA A 95 27.14 -0.67 -34.75
CA ALA A 95 25.74 -0.54 -35.20
C ALA A 95 24.97 -1.86 -35.03
N TRP A 96 25.59 -2.97 -35.39
CA TRP A 96 25.00 -4.30 -35.21
C TRP A 96 24.72 -4.61 -33.72
N ILE A 97 25.67 -4.35 -32.82
CA ILE A 97 25.47 -4.50 -31.36
C ILE A 97 24.33 -3.59 -30.88
N CYS A 98 24.24 -2.37 -31.38
CA CYS A 98 23.16 -1.43 -31.01
C CYS A 98 21.77 -1.92 -31.44
N CYS A 99 21.67 -2.54 -32.62
CA CYS A 99 20.46 -3.17 -33.13
C CYS A 99 20.08 -4.43 -32.32
N MET A 100 21.06 -5.29 -32.03
CA MET A 100 20.85 -6.49 -31.21
C MET A 100 20.47 -6.16 -29.77
N TYR A 101 21.07 -5.13 -29.18
CA TYR A 101 20.65 -4.61 -27.87
C TYR A 101 19.19 -4.14 -27.92
N GLY A 102 18.79 -3.43 -28.97
CA GLY A 102 17.41 -2.98 -29.12
C GLY A 102 16.41 -4.13 -29.22
N LEU A 103 16.78 -5.18 -29.97
CA LEU A 103 16.04 -6.43 -30.04
C LEU A 103 15.94 -7.13 -28.68
N ALA A 104 17.05 -7.21 -27.93
CA ALA A 104 17.10 -7.87 -26.63
C ALA A 104 16.23 -7.15 -25.59
N VAL A 105 16.24 -5.81 -25.57
CA VAL A 105 15.58 -5.00 -24.54
C VAL A 105 14.13 -4.65 -24.89
N TRP A 106 13.85 -4.21 -26.12
CA TRP A 106 12.53 -3.65 -26.46
C TRP A 106 11.61 -4.60 -27.21
N ALA A 107 12.09 -5.72 -27.77
CA ALA A 107 11.22 -6.69 -28.43
C ALA A 107 10.48 -7.57 -27.43
N THR A 108 9.27 -8.02 -27.80
CA THR A 108 8.53 -9.02 -27.02
C THR A 108 9.29 -10.37 -26.97
N PRO A 109 9.07 -11.25 -25.98
CA PRO A 109 9.78 -12.52 -25.89
C PRO A 109 9.63 -13.40 -27.15
N ARG A 110 8.45 -13.38 -27.76
CA ARG A 110 8.17 -14.09 -29.03
C ARG A 110 8.96 -13.50 -30.19
N GLN A 111 8.96 -12.18 -30.34
CA GLN A 111 9.75 -11.53 -31.40
C GLN A 111 11.24 -11.78 -31.21
N PHE A 112 11.76 -11.67 -29.98
CA PHE A 112 13.16 -11.95 -29.69
C PHE A 112 13.56 -13.38 -30.08
N THR A 113 12.77 -14.38 -29.69
CA THR A 113 13.06 -15.79 -29.99
C THR A 113 13.02 -16.09 -31.49
N TRP A 114 11.97 -15.66 -32.20
CA TRP A 114 11.89 -15.84 -33.65
C TRP A 114 12.97 -15.08 -34.41
N SER A 115 13.22 -13.81 -34.04
CA SER A 115 14.26 -13.00 -34.67
C SER A 115 15.65 -13.61 -34.44
N MET A 116 15.94 -14.08 -33.24
CA MET A 116 17.24 -14.68 -32.95
C MET A 116 17.41 -16.02 -33.65
N ALA A 117 16.37 -16.86 -33.71
CA ALA A 117 16.39 -18.09 -34.49
C ALA A 117 16.62 -17.82 -35.99
N ALA A 118 15.96 -16.81 -36.55
CA ALA A 118 16.15 -16.41 -37.95
C ALA A 118 17.57 -15.88 -38.22
N ILE A 119 18.14 -15.09 -37.32
CA ILE A 119 19.51 -14.57 -37.44
C ILE A 119 20.52 -15.71 -37.37
N THR A 120 20.37 -16.64 -36.41
CA THR A 120 21.23 -17.83 -36.29
C THR A 120 21.13 -18.71 -37.54
N LEU A 121 19.92 -18.95 -38.05
CA LEU A 121 19.71 -19.73 -39.27
C LEU A 121 20.34 -19.06 -40.49
N ALA A 122 20.16 -17.75 -40.67
CA ALA A 122 20.75 -17.00 -41.77
C ALA A 122 22.28 -17.03 -41.73
N THR A 123 22.86 -16.89 -40.53
CA THR A 123 24.31 -16.95 -40.32
C THR A 123 24.85 -18.34 -40.66
N PHE A 124 24.15 -19.40 -40.24
CA PHE A 124 24.53 -20.77 -40.57
C PHE A 124 24.40 -21.07 -42.07
N ALA A 125 23.33 -20.59 -42.72
CA ALA A 125 23.11 -20.77 -44.15
C ALA A 125 24.16 -20.03 -45.02
N SER A 126 24.75 -18.95 -44.51
CA SER A 126 25.82 -18.21 -45.19
C SER A 126 27.20 -18.89 -45.14
N ALA A 127 27.36 -19.96 -44.35
CA ALA A 127 28.65 -20.59 -44.14
C ALA A 127 29.06 -21.52 -45.30
N THR A 128 30.15 -21.19 -45.99
CA THR A 128 30.70 -21.95 -47.12
C THR A 128 31.98 -22.68 -46.72
N GLY A 129 31.84 -23.91 -46.22
CA GLY A 129 32.95 -24.81 -45.87
C GLY A 129 33.27 -24.92 -44.36
N PRO A 130 34.16 -25.85 -43.95
CA PRO A 130 34.30 -26.26 -42.54
C PRO A 130 34.76 -25.14 -41.59
N VAL A 131 35.69 -24.30 -42.03
CA VAL A 131 36.20 -23.16 -41.24
C VAL A 131 35.11 -22.09 -41.06
N SER A 132 34.37 -21.79 -42.12
CA SER A 132 33.26 -20.82 -42.09
C SER A 132 32.12 -21.32 -41.19
N LEU A 133 31.81 -22.61 -41.23
CA LEU A 133 30.83 -23.26 -40.35
C LEU A 133 31.20 -23.14 -38.86
N SER A 134 32.47 -23.40 -38.53
CA SER A 134 32.96 -23.25 -37.15
C SER A 134 32.83 -21.80 -36.66
N ASN A 135 33.21 -20.83 -37.50
CA ASN A 135 33.11 -19.41 -37.16
C ASN A 135 31.65 -18.95 -37.00
N ALA A 136 30.76 -19.38 -37.91
CA ALA A 136 29.34 -19.08 -37.85
C ALA A 136 28.68 -19.66 -36.58
N LEU A 137 29.05 -20.88 -36.20
CA LEU A 137 28.56 -21.54 -34.99
C LEU A 137 29.06 -20.80 -33.73
N GLN A 138 30.36 -20.49 -33.66
CA GLN A 138 30.94 -19.75 -32.54
C GLN A 138 30.29 -18.37 -32.40
N PHE A 139 30.16 -17.61 -33.49
CA PHE A 139 29.53 -16.28 -33.48
C PHE A 139 28.05 -16.34 -33.09
N GLY A 140 27.30 -17.31 -33.64
CA GLY A 140 25.89 -17.51 -33.32
C GLY A 140 25.67 -17.85 -31.84
N VAL A 141 26.47 -18.77 -31.29
CA VAL A 141 26.40 -19.15 -29.86
C VAL A 141 26.76 -17.98 -28.95
N ILE A 142 27.86 -17.28 -29.22
CA ILE A 142 28.26 -16.10 -28.42
C ILE A 142 27.15 -15.04 -28.45
N THR A 143 26.62 -14.73 -29.63
CA THR A 143 25.54 -13.77 -29.81
C THR A 143 24.31 -14.15 -29.01
N LEU A 144 23.86 -15.41 -29.14
CA LEU A 144 22.69 -15.91 -28.42
C LEU A 144 22.88 -15.79 -26.91
N VAL A 145 24.02 -16.28 -26.38
CA VAL A 145 24.33 -16.25 -24.95
C VAL A 145 24.37 -14.81 -24.43
N VAL A 146 25.11 -13.93 -25.12
CA VAL A 146 25.22 -12.51 -24.73
C VAL A 146 23.86 -11.83 -24.75
N MET A 147 23.05 -12.02 -25.80
CA MET A 147 21.75 -11.35 -25.90
C MET A 147 20.73 -11.88 -24.90
N VAL A 148 20.75 -13.17 -24.58
CA VAL A 148 19.94 -13.75 -23.51
C VAL A 148 20.35 -13.19 -22.15
N LEU A 149 21.66 -13.07 -21.88
CA LEU A 149 22.18 -12.47 -20.65
C LEU A 149 21.78 -11.00 -20.53
N VAL A 150 21.96 -10.21 -21.59
CA VAL A 150 21.53 -8.79 -21.63
C VAL A 150 20.04 -8.68 -21.33
N ARG A 151 19.20 -9.47 -21.98
CA ARG A 151 17.75 -9.47 -21.74
C ARG A 151 17.39 -9.82 -20.30
N ARG A 152 18.03 -10.83 -19.70
CA ARG A 152 17.81 -11.21 -18.30
C ARG A 152 18.27 -10.13 -17.33
N VAL A 153 19.50 -9.62 -17.48
CA VAL A 153 20.07 -8.62 -16.57
C VAL A 153 19.29 -7.31 -16.62
N VAL A 154 18.90 -6.84 -17.81
CA VAL A 154 18.11 -5.62 -17.96
C VAL A 154 16.69 -5.82 -17.42
N GLY A 155 16.04 -6.93 -17.76
CA GLY A 155 14.71 -7.26 -17.24
C GLY A 155 14.68 -7.40 -15.72
N ASP A 156 15.69 -8.03 -15.12
CA ASP A 156 15.81 -8.17 -13.67
C ASP A 156 16.07 -6.82 -12.98
N ARG A 157 16.85 -5.93 -13.59
CA ARG A 157 17.06 -4.58 -13.07
C ARG A 157 15.76 -3.77 -13.05
N GLU A 158 14.98 -3.83 -14.12
CA GLU A 158 13.68 -3.15 -14.19
C GLU A 158 12.71 -3.70 -13.14
N ARG A 159 12.64 -5.03 -12.98
CA ARG A 159 11.82 -5.67 -11.94
C ARG A 159 12.26 -5.27 -10.53
N ARG A 160 13.57 -5.30 -10.24
CA ARG A 160 14.10 -4.87 -8.94
C ARG A 160 13.84 -3.40 -8.66
N ALA A 161 13.96 -2.54 -9.66
CA ALA A 161 13.63 -1.11 -9.52
C ALA A 161 12.15 -0.90 -9.18
N GLN A 162 11.24 -1.62 -9.86
CA GLN A 162 9.81 -1.56 -9.58
C GLN A 162 9.46 -2.10 -8.18
N LEU A 163 10.12 -3.18 -7.74
CA LEU A 163 9.94 -3.71 -6.39
C LEU A 163 10.43 -2.72 -5.34
N ALA A 164 11.62 -2.15 -5.52
CA ALA A 164 12.19 -1.16 -4.60
C ALA A 164 11.35 0.13 -4.54
N GLU A 165 10.72 0.54 -5.65
CA GLU A 165 9.80 1.69 -5.66
C GLU A 165 8.54 1.38 -4.84
N ARG A 166 7.95 0.19 -5.01
CA ARG A 166 6.79 -0.26 -4.20
C ARG A 166 7.13 -0.37 -2.71
N GLU A 167 8.28 -0.92 -2.37
CA GLU A 167 8.75 -1.02 -0.99
C GLU A 167 8.93 0.37 -0.35
N ARG A 168 9.48 1.33 -1.09
CA ARG A 168 9.60 2.72 -0.61
C ARG A 168 8.25 3.37 -0.39
N ASP A 169 7.29 3.16 -1.29
CA ASP A 169 5.94 3.71 -1.14
C ASP A 169 5.22 3.14 0.08
N LEU A 170 5.38 1.83 0.34
CA LEU A 170 4.83 1.19 1.53
C LEU A 170 5.49 1.73 2.80
N ALA A 171 6.83 1.75 2.86
CA ALA A 171 7.56 2.28 4.01
C ALA A 171 7.24 3.76 4.29
N ALA A 172 7.04 4.58 3.25
CA ALA A 172 6.63 5.97 3.40
C ALA A 172 5.23 6.10 4.00
N ARG A 173 4.28 5.23 3.60
CA ARG A 173 2.93 5.22 4.17
C ARG A 173 2.94 4.78 5.63
N GLU A 174 3.68 3.72 5.95
CA GLU A 174 3.85 3.23 7.32
C GLU A 174 4.46 4.31 8.21
N ALA A 175 5.54 4.97 7.76
CA ALA A 175 6.16 6.06 8.50
C ALA A 175 5.20 7.23 8.76
N VAL A 176 4.31 7.58 7.81
CA VAL A 176 3.29 8.62 8.03
C VAL A 176 2.26 8.20 9.07
N VAL A 177 1.86 6.92 9.12
CA VAL A 177 0.93 6.40 10.12
C VAL A 177 1.59 6.41 11.51
N GLU A 178 2.82 5.91 11.62
CA GLU A 178 3.59 5.94 12.86
C GLU A 178 3.81 7.35 13.39
N GLU A 179 4.15 8.29 12.50
CA GLU A 179 4.32 9.70 12.80
C GLU A 179 3.02 10.30 13.34
N ARG A 180 1.89 10.05 12.67
CA ARG A 180 0.57 10.52 13.13
C ARG A 180 0.21 9.95 14.50
N ALA A 181 0.50 8.66 14.74
CA ALA A 181 0.26 8.03 16.04
C ALA A 181 1.17 8.60 17.14
N ARG A 182 2.43 8.94 16.81
CA ARG A 182 3.35 9.60 17.74
C ARG A 182 2.87 11.01 18.08
N ILE A 183 2.55 11.84 17.08
CA ILE A 183 2.00 13.18 17.27
C ILE A 183 0.73 13.13 18.10
N ALA A 184 -0.19 12.20 17.80
CA ALA A 184 -1.42 12.06 18.58
C ALA A 184 -1.14 11.75 20.07
N ARG A 185 -0.14 10.92 20.38
CA ARG A 185 0.27 10.64 21.77
C ARG A 185 0.91 11.84 22.44
N GLU A 186 1.86 12.50 21.78
CA GLU A 186 2.52 13.70 22.33
C GLU A 186 1.51 14.82 22.60
N LEU A 187 0.57 15.03 21.67
CA LEU A 187 -0.53 15.98 21.86
C LEU A 187 -1.46 15.55 23.00
N HIS A 188 -1.79 14.26 23.10
CA HIS A 188 -2.62 13.75 24.19
C HIS A 188 -1.98 14.01 25.55
N ASP A 189 -0.71 13.67 25.73
CA ASP A 189 -0.02 13.80 27.00
C ASP A 189 0.12 15.28 27.40
N ALA A 190 0.51 16.14 26.46
CA ALA A 190 0.65 17.57 26.72
C ALA A 190 -0.69 18.25 27.03
N ILE A 191 -1.74 18.00 26.24
CA ILE A 191 -3.05 18.63 26.44
C ILE A 191 -3.73 18.07 27.70
N ALA A 192 -3.68 16.75 27.92
CA ALA A 192 -4.30 16.14 29.10
C ALA A 192 -3.66 16.64 30.39
N HIS A 193 -2.35 16.79 30.41
CA HIS A 193 -1.63 17.32 31.57
C HIS A 193 -2.00 18.78 31.85
N ASN A 194 -2.00 19.65 30.83
CA ASN A 194 -2.31 21.07 30.97
C ASN A 194 -3.77 21.31 31.43
N VAL A 195 -4.73 20.61 30.82
CA VAL A 195 -6.14 20.72 31.21
C VAL A 195 -6.36 20.16 32.62
N SER A 196 -5.68 19.06 32.98
CA SER A 196 -5.76 18.52 34.35
C SER A 196 -5.22 19.51 35.38
N MET A 197 -4.10 20.17 35.11
CA MET A 197 -3.57 21.23 35.99
C MET A 197 -4.52 22.42 36.11
N MET A 198 -5.12 22.89 35.00
CA MET A 198 -6.13 23.96 35.03
C MET A 198 -7.32 23.59 35.91
N VAL A 199 -7.83 22.36 35.80
CA VAL A 199 -8.94 21.86 36.63
C VAL A 199 -8.56 21.83 38.11
N VAL A 200 -7.35 21.36 38.44
CA VAL A 200 -6.84 21.31 39.83
C VAL A 200 -6.67 22.72 40.40
N GLN A 201 -6.07 23.65 39.65
CA GLN A 201 -5.88 25.04 40.07
C GLN A 201 -7.20 25.78 40.25
N ALA A 202 -8.15 25.62 39.32
CA ALA A 202 -9.49 26.19 39.44
C ALA A 202 -10.23 25.67 40.69
N GLY A 203 -10.09 24.37 40.99
CA GLY A 203 -10.64 23.77 42.20
C GLY A 203 -9.93 24.20 43.49
N ALA A 204 -8.65 24.55 43.44
CA ALA A 204 -7.91 25.10 44.58
C ALA A 204 -8.34 26.54 44.89
N GLU A 205 -8.37 27.42 43.89
CA GLU A 205 -8.83 28.81 44.02
C GLU A 205 -10.27 28.90 44.55
N ARG A 206 -11.17 28.02 44.09
CA ARG A 206 -12.57 27.97 44.57
C ARG A 206 -12.68 27.66 46.07
N ARG A 207 -11.72 26.91 46.62
CA ARG A 207 -11.68 26.54 48.04
C ARG A 207 -11.14 27.66 48.94
N VAL A 208 -10.30 28.54 48.40
CA VAL A 208 -9.70 29.66 49.12
C VAL A 208 -10.57 30.93 49.07
N LEU A 209 -11.44 31.06 48.08
CA LEU A 209 -12.37 32.21 47.97
C LEU A 209 -13.44 32.22 49.08
N ASP A 210 -13.46 33.30 49.87
CA ASP A 210 -14.43 33.59 50.93
C ASP A 210 -15.83 34.00 50.41
N GLY A 211 -16.84 33.87 51.29
CA GLY A 211 -18.27 33.82 50.99
C GLY A 211 -18.91 35.03 50.26
N GLU A 212 -18.22 36.15 50.08
CA GLU A 212 -18.79 37.36 49.47
C GLU A 212 -18.66 37.42 47.92
N ARG A 213 -17.90 36.52 47.28
CA ARG A 213 -17.63 36.55 45.83
C ARG A 213 -18.37 35.47 45.03
N GLY A 214 -19.69 35.38 45.18
CA GLY A 214 -20.53 34.34 44.55
C GLY A 214 -20.28 34.14 43.04
N SER A 215 -20.17 35.23 42.28
CA SER A 215 -19.92 35.21 40.82
C SER A 215 -18.59 34.54 40.44
N THR A 216 -17.49 34.81 41.15
CA THR A 216 -16.17 34.21 40.86
C THR A 216 -16.15 32.71 41.14
N ARG A 217 -16.89 32.28 42.16
CA ARG A 217 -16.99 30.87 42.56
C ARG A 217 -17.72 30.01 41.52
N GLU A 218 -18.79 30.56 40.93
CA GLU A 218 -19.54 29.94 39.83
C GLU A 218 -18.73 29.83 38.54
N VAL A 219 -17.92 30.86 38.22
CA VAL A 219 -17.02 30.84 37.05
C VAL A 219 -15.97 29.73 37.20
N LEU A 220 -15.33 29.59 38.36
CA LEU A 220 -14.37 28.52 38.63
C LEU A 220 -15.00 27.12 38.60
N ALA A 221 -16.23 26.97 39.09
CA ALA A 221 -16.97 25.71 38.99
C ALA A 221 -17.29 25.34 37.53
N THR A 222 -17.59 26.35 36.70
CA THR A 222 -17.79 26.16 35.26
C THR A 222 -16.50 25.72 34.57
N ILE A 223 -15.35 26.36 34.88
CA ILE A 223 -14.03 25.97 34.33
C ILE A 223 -13.69 24.51 34.70
N GLU A 224 -13.91 24.11 35.95
CA GLU A 224 -13.64 22.75 36.41
C GLU A 224 -14.50 21.70 35.67
N ARG A 225 -15.80 21.98 35.50
CA ARG A 225 -16.75 21.11 34.79
C ARG A 225 -16.43 20.99 33.31
N VAL A 226 -16.14 22.11 32.63
CA VAL A 226 -15.76 22.13 31.21
C VAL A 226 -14.43 21.40 31.00
N GLY A 227 -13.43 21.62 31.87
CA GLY A 227 -12.14 20.95 31.79
C GLY A 227 -12.24 19.43 32.00
N ARG A 228 -13.05 18.96 32.97
CA ARG A 228 -13.32 17.52 33.14
C ARG A 228 -14.03 16.92 31.93
N GLY A 229 -15.01 17.62 31.36
CA GLY A 229 -15.70 17.19 30.14
C GLY A 229 -14.74 17.05 28.95
N ALA A 230 -13.86 18.03 28.74
CA ALA A 230 -12.87 18.01 27.67
C ALA A 230 -11.86 16.85 27.80
N LEU A 231 -11.40 16.53 29.03
CA LEU A 231 -10.52 15.38 29.29
C LEU A 231 -11.18 14.05 28.94
N THR A 232 -12.46 13.89 29.29
CA THR A 232 -13.23 12.67 28.99
C THR A 232 -13.41 12.49 27.49
N GLU A 233 -13.79 13.55 26.78
CA GLU A 233 -14.01 13.49 25.32
C GLU A 233 -12.70 13.19 24.57
N MET A 234 -11.59 13.79 25.01
CA MET A 234 -10.28 13.55 24.42
C MET A 234 -9.76 12.11 24.66
N ARG A 235 -9.94 11.54 25.86
CA ARG A 235 -9.62 10.13 26.12
C ARG A 235 -10.44 9.19 25.25
N ARG A 236 -11.69 9.55 24.96
CA ARG A 236 -12.59 8.78 24.09
C ARG A 236 -12.11 8.81 22.63
N LEU A 237 -11.71 9.97 22.12
CA LEU A 237 -11.16 10.13 20.76
C LEU A 237 -9.84 9.38 20.56
N VAL A 238 -8.92 9.45 21.53
CA VAL A 238 -7.65 8.70 21.47
C VAL A 238 -7.86 7.20 21.63
N GLY A 239 -8.82 6.79 22.46
CA GLY A 239 -9.22 5.39 22.58
C GLY A 239 -9.66 4.78 21.24
N MET A 240 -10.35 5.55 20.39
CA MET A 240 -10.78 5.10 19.06
C MET A 240 -9.63 4.99 18.05
N LEU A 241 -8.60 5.84 18.16
CA LEU A 241 -7.39 5.76 17.32
C LEU A 241 -6.45 4.62 17.73
N ARG A 242 -6.56 4.14 18.99
CA ARG A 242 -5.69 3.08 19.54
C ARG A 242 -6.23 1.67 19.34
N SER A 243 -7.51 1.52 18.97
CA SER A 243 -8.12 0.23 18.63
C SER A 243 -7.51 -0.44 17.37
N ASP A 244 -6.79 0.31 16.53
CA ASP A 244 -6.14 -0.18 15.32
C ASP A 244 -4.62 -0.43 15.46
N ALA A 245 -4.00 -0.05 16.59
CA ALA A 245 -2.57 -0.22 16.83
C ALA A 245 -2.35 -1.09 18.09
N GLY A 246 -2.01 -2.36 17.86
CA GLY A 246 -1.97 -3.42 18.87
C GLY A 246 -1.09 -3.12 20.09
N GLU A 247 -1.72 -3.23 21.27
CA GLU A 247 -1.33 -4.00 22.46
C GLU A 247 -2.14 -3.49 23.67
N PRO A 248 -2.90 -4.33 24.40
CA PRO A 248 -3.48 -3.94 25.68
C PRO A 248 -2.61 -4.44 26.85
N LEU A 249 -2.00 -3.49 27.59
CA LEU A 249 -1.32 -3.71 28.88
C LEU A 249 -2.29 -3.98 30.06
N ALA A 250 -3.50 -4.44 29.78
CA ALA A 250 -4.44 -4.95 30.78
C ALA A 250 -5.12 -6.20 30.20
N PRO A 251 -5.41 -7.23 31.01
CA PRO A 251 -6.20 -8.36 30.55
C PRO A 251 -7.49 -7.82 29.91
N GLN A 252 -7.81 -8.33 28.73
CA GLN A 252 -9.00 -7.90 28.02
C GLN A 252 -10.23 -8.17 28.90
N PRO A 253 -11.19 -7.22 28.99
CA PRO A 253 -12.32 -7.38 29.88
C PRO A 253 -13.19 -8.56 29.46
N GLY A 254 -13.60 -9.35 30.43
CA GLY A 254 -14.42 -10.55 30.27
C GLY A 254 -15.79 -10.40 30.91
N LEU A 255 -16.56 -11.49 30.92
CA LEU A 255 -17.90 -11.49 31.55
C LEU A 255 -17.83 -11.29 33.08
N ASP A 256 -16.67 -11.56 33.71
CA ASP A 256 -16.38 -11.26 35.11
C ASP A 256 -16.42 -9.78 35.45
N ASP A 257 -16.18 -8.90 34.47
CA ASP A 257 -16.11 -7.47 34.66
C ASP A 257 -17.50 -6.81 34.54
N LEU A 258 -18.55 -7.57 34.19
CA LEU A 258 -19.91 -7.07 34.05
C LEU A 258 -20.49 -6.46 35.34
N PRO A 259 -20.30 -7.03 36.55
CA PRO A 259 -20.75 -6.40 37.78
C PRO A 259 -20.14 -5.00 37.98
N THR A 260 -18.85 -4.82 37.65
CA THR A 260 -18.16 -3.53 37.72
C THR A 260 -18.73 -2.54 36.71
N LEU A 261 -18.93 -2.96 35.47
CA LEU A 261 -19.56 -2.15 34.42
C LEU A 261 -20.98 -1.71 34.83
N VAL A 262 -21.79 -2.63 35.35
CA VAL A 262 -23.14 -2.36 35.85
C VAL A 262 -23.10 -1.37 37.01
N GLY A 263 -22.14 -1.50 37.93
CA GLY A 263 -21.92 -0.54 39.01
C GLY A 263 -21.68 0.88 38.50
N GLN A 264 -20.78 1.05 37.52
CA GLN A 264 -20.49 2.34 36.91
C GLN A 264 -21.72 2.97 36.23
N VAL A 265 -22.55 2.17 35.58
CA VAL A 265 -23.77 2.65 34.92
C VAL A 265 -24.84 3.06 35.95
N ARG A 266 -24.94 2.34 37.07
CA ARG A 266 -25.79 2.73 38.21
C ARG A 266 -25.36 4.06 38.81
N GLU A 267 -24.05 4.25 39.03
CA GLU A 267 -23.49 5.51 39.52
C GLU A 267 -23.73 6.68 38.55
N ALA A 268 -23.78 6.40 37.25
CA ALA A 268 -24.10 7.37 36.22
C ALA A 268 -25.60 7.75 36.14
N GLY A 269 -26.45 7.12 36.96
CA GLY A 269 -27.85 7.50 37.11
C GLY A 269 -28.87 6.59 36.42
N LEU A 270 -28.47 5.44 35.87
CA LEU A 270 -29.38 4.43 35.33
C LEU A 270 -29.47 3.23 36.28
N PRO A 271 -30.59 3.02 37.00
CA PRO A 271 -30.80 1.80 37.77
C PRO A 271 -30.75 0.56 36.87
N VAL A 272 -29.86 -0.38 37.18
CA VAL A 272 -29.70 -1.62 36.40
C VAL A 272 -29.90 -2.84 37.30
N GLN A 273 -30.74 -3.78 36.91
CA GLN A 273 -30.79 -5.13 37.51
C GLN A 273 -29.85 -6.07 36.74
N PHE A 274 -29.00 -6.82 37.43
CA PHE A 274 -28.07 -7.77 36.79
C PHE A 274 -28.33 -9.17 37.31
N GLN A 275 -28.49 -10.13 36.40
CA GLN A 275 -28.75 -11.53 36.71
C GLN A 275 -27.90 -12.44 35.82
N VAL A 276 -27.34 -13.48 36.42
CA VAL A 276 -26.64 -14.57 35.72
C VAL A 276 -27.41 -15.85 35.96
N GLU A 277 -27.75 -16.56 34.89
CA GLU A 277 -28.53 -17.79 34.91
C GLU A 277 -27.75 -18.92 34.24
N GLY A 278 -27.98 -20.16 34.69
CA GLY A 278 -27.27 -21.35 34.22
C GLY A 278 -25.92 -21.59 34.94
N GLU A 279 -25.31 -22.73 34.67
CA GLU A 279 -23.97 -23.04 35.18
C GLU A 279 -22.92 -22.30 34.37
N ARG A 280 -22.08 -21.54 35.05
CA ARG A 280 -21.01 -20.78 34.43
C ARG A 280 -19.95 -21.72 33.83
N ARG A 281 -19.53 -21.43 32.60
CA ARG A 281 -18.52 -22.21 31.86
C ARG A 281 -17.40 -21.30 31.37
N GLU A 282 -16.20 -21.85 31.19
CA GLU A 282 -15.11 -21.15 30.51
C GLU A 282 -15.44 -21.01 29.03
N LEU A 283 -15.35 -19.79 28.51
CA LEU A 283 -15.63 -19.48 27.11
C LEU A 283 -14.35 -19.03 26.40
N PRO A 284 -14.26 -19.18 25.07
CA PRO A 284 -13.19 -18.56 24.30
C PRO A 284 -13.12 -17.04 24.58
N VAL A 285 -11.91 -16.52 24.81
CA VAL A 285 -11.66 -15.10 25.14
C VAL A 285 -12.35 -14.13 24.16
N GLY A 286 -12.40 -14.48 22.88
CA GLY A 286 -13.08 -13.68 21.86
C GLY A 286 -14.60 -13.56 22.07
N ILE A 287 -15.25 -14.63 22.56
CA ILE A 287 -16.69 -14.64 22.88
C ILE A 287 -16.94 -13.81 24.13
N GLU A 288 -16.12 -13.97 25.17
CA GLU A 288 -16.24 -13.19 26.41
C GLU A 288 -16.10 -11.69 26.17
N LEU A 289 -15.08 -11.29 25.41
CA LEU A 289 -14.87 -9.89 25.03
C LEU A 289 -16.05 -9.35 24.21
N SER A 290 -16.52 -10.13 23.24
CA SER A 290 -17.63 -9.72 22.37
C SER A 290 -18.91 -9.53 23.17
N ALA A 291 -19.21 -10.47 24.07
CA ALA A 291 -20.35 -10.38 24.97
C ALA A 291 -20.24 -9.18 25.92
N TYR A 292 -19.07 -8.95 26.53
CA TYR A 292 -18.82 -7.77 27.35
C TYR A 292 -19.06 -6.46 26.59
N ARG A 293 -18.53 -6.34 25.36
CA ARG A 293 -18.69 -5.14 24.52
C ARG A 293 -20.14 -4.92 24.07
N ILE A 294 -20.90 -5.98 23.84
CA ILE A 294 -22.33 -5.89 23.52
C ILE A 294 -23.11 -5.34 24.71
N VAL A 295 -22.89 -5.88 25.91
CA VAL A 295 -23.55 -5.38 27.13
C VAL A 295 -23.17 -3.92 27.40
N GLN A 296 -21.88 -3.57 27.24
CA GLN A 296 -21.39 -2.20 27.40
C GLN A 296 -22.06 -1.22 26.43
N GLU A 297 -22.12 -1.55 25.14
CA GLU A 297 -22.74 -0.68 24.13
C GLU A 297 -24.25 -0.57 24.38
N ALA A 298 -24.93 -1.66 24.73
CA ALA A 298 -26.36 -1.67 25.04
C ALA A 298 -26.70 -0.80 26.27
N LEU A 299 -25.96 -0.94 27.37
CA LEU A 299 -26.13 -0.10 28.56
C LEU A 299 -25.80 1.37 28.30
N THR A 300 -24.78 1.64 27.48
CA THR A 300 -24.44 3.02 27.08
C THR A 300 -25.56 3.64 26.26
N ASN A 301 -26.20 2.87 25.38
CA ASN A 301 -27.34 3.33 24.60
C ASN A 301 -28.56 3.60 25.49
N ALA A 302 -28.86 2.73 26.46
CA ALA A 302 -29.92 2.97 27.44
C ALA A 302 -29.66 4.26 28.23
N LEU A 303 -28.44 4.44 28.76
CA LEU A 303 -28.05 5.64 29.50
C LEU A 303 -28.19 6.93 28.69
N LYS A 304 -27.93 6.89 27.38
CA LYS A 304 -28.02 8.05 26.49
C LYS A 304 -29.43 8.34 25.97
N HIS A 305 -30.26 7.31 25.80
CA HIS A 305 -31.48 7.40 24.98
C HIS A 305 -32.77 7.00 25.70
N ALA A 306 -32.70 6.29 26.82
CA ALA A 306 -33.89 5.79 27.53
C ALA A 306 -34.57 6.87 28.41
N GLY A 307 -33.85 7.92 28.80
CA GLY A 307 -34.34 8.94 29.73
C GLY A 307 -34.35 8.42 31.18
N GLU A 308 -35.36 8.79 31.97
CA GLU A 308 -35.61 8.15 33.27
C GLU A 308 -36.16 6.74 33.04
N ALA A 309 -35.30 5.73 33.20
CA ALA A 309 -35.60 4.33 32.92
C ALA A 309 -34.90 3.42 33.93
N HIS A 310 -35.36 2.18 34.02
CA HIS A 310 -34.67 1.04 34.61
C HIS A 310 -34.20 0.12 33.50
N ALA A 311 -32.99 -0.41 33.65
CA ALA A 311 -32.47 -1.42 32.77
C ALA A 311 -32.34 -2.77 33.48
N SER A 312 -32.39 -3.86 32.73
CA SER A 312 -32.08 -5.21 33.18
C SER A 312 -31.10 -5.86 32.22
N VAL A 313 -30.07 -6.51 32.76
CA VAL A 313 -29.10 -7.31 32.04
C VAL A 313 -29.18 -8.74 32.56
N ARG A 314 -29.50 -9.67 31.67
CA ARG A 314 -29.48 -11.11 31.93
C ARG A 314 -28.41 -11.77 31.07
N VAL A 315 -27.59 -12.59 31.70
CA VAL A 315 -26.59 -13.45 31.05
C VAL A 315 -26.96 -14.89 31.36
N HIS A 316 -27.36 -15.65 30.34
CA HIS A 316 -27.76 -17.05 30.49
C HIS A 316 -26.77 -17.98 29.79
N TYR A 317 -26.18 -18.91 30.55
CA TYR A 317 -25.29 -19.96 30.06
C TYR A 317 -26.12 -21.20 29.70
N GLY A 318 -26.46 -21.34 28.42
CA GLY A 318 -27.13 -22.53 27.89
C GLY A 318 -26.18 -23.70 27.61
N ALA A 319 -26.73 -24.82 27.16
CA ALA A 319 -25.94 -26.01 26.84
C ALA A 319 -24.95 -25.79 25.67
N ASP A 320 -25.40 -25.06 24.65
CA ASP A 320 -24.68 -24.84 23.38
C ASP A 320 -24.61 -23.36 22.96
N SER A 321 -25.15 -22.45 23.78
CA SER A 321 -25.15 -21.01 23.50
C SER A 321 -25.02 -20.16 24.76
N LEU A 322 -24.39 -18.99 24.62
CA LEU A 322 -24.46 -17.87 25.55
C LEU A 322 -25.55 -16.91 25.09
N GLU A 323 -26.50 -16.63 25.96
CA GLU A 323 -27.63 -15.73 25.69
C GLU A 323 -27.51 -14.46 26.53
N LEU A 324 -27.62 -13.30 25.89
CA LEU A 324 -27.62 -12.00 26.54
C LEU A 324 -28.95 -11.32 26.27
N GLU A 325 -29.61 -10.84 27.32
CA GLU A 325 -30.77 -9.96 27.20
C GLU A 325 -30.53 -8.67 27.98
N ILE A 326 -30.52 -7.56 27.26
CA ILE A 326 -30.39 -6.22 27.81
C ILE A 326 -31.64 -5.44 27.45
N VAL A 327 -32.38 -4.99 28.45
CA VAL A 327 -33.69 -4.37 28.27
C VAL A 327 -33.76 -3.11 29.11
N ASP A 328 -34.30 -2.03 28.56
CA ASP A 328 -34.77 -0.87 29.32
C ASP A 328 -36.29 -0.72 29.22
N ASP A 329 -36.88 0.04 30.14
CA ASP A 329 -38.30 0.40 30.16
C ASP A 329 -38.55 1.88 29.80
N GLY A 330 -37.54 2.55 29.22
CA GLY A 330 -37.59 3.98 28.96
C GLY A 330 -38.59 4.40 27.88
N GLY A 331 -39.10 5.61 28.02
CA GLY A 331 -39.97 6.26 27.03
C GLY A 331 -39.18 6.83 25.86
N GLY A 332 -38.43 5.99 25.13
CA GLY A 332 -37.50 6.42 24.09
C GLY A 332 -38.13 7.47 23.17
N ALA A 333 -37.54 8.66 23.11
CA ALA A 333 -38.09 9.82 22.39
C ALA A 333 -38.55 9.43 20.97
N ALA A 334 -39.68 9.99 20.53
CA ALA A 334 -40.28 9.81 19.21
C ALA A 334 -39.45 10.45 18.06
N ALA A 335 -38.13 10.50 18.20
CA ALA A 335 -37.24 10.93 17.14
C ALA A 335 -37.02 9.76 16.15
N PRO A 336 -37.04 10.02 14.83
CA PRO A 336 -36.60 9.03 13.86
C PRO A 336 -35.19 8.57 14.22
N VAL A 337 -34.89 7.29 14.00
CA VAL A 337 -33.58 6.68 14.22
C VAL A 337 -32.60 7.23 13.17
N SER A 338 -32.24 8.51 13.26
CA SER A 338 -31.43 9.22 12.28
C SER A 338 -30.39 10.08 12.98
N SER A 339 -29.41 9.43 13.62
CA SER A 339 -28.05 9.99 13.87
C SER A 339 -27.09 9.11 14.71
N GLY A 340 -27.23 7.77 14.76
CA GLY A 340 -26.38 6.95 15.65
C GLY A 340 -26.13 5.48 15.27
N GLY A 341 -26.26 5.11 13.99
CA GLY A 341 -26.29 3.70 13.54
C GLY A 341 -25.03 2.84 13.78
N HIS A 342 -23.93 3.41 14.28
CA HIS A 342 -22.67 2.67 14.45
C HIS A 342 -22.72 1.63 15.58
N GLY A 343 -23.44 1.90 16.68
CA GLY A 343 -23.49 0.99 17.84
C GLY A 343 -24.17 -0.34 17.52
N LEU A 344 -25.35 -0.30 16.89
CA LEU A 344 -26.10 -1.48 16.45
C LEU A 344 -25.41 -2.24 15.32
N VAL A 345 -24.77 -1.53 14.38
CA VAL A 345 -23.98 -2.15 13.31
C VAL A 345 -22.79 -2.90 13.91
N GLY A 346 -22.01 -2.27 14.79
CA GLY A 346 -20.87 -2.92 15.44
C GLY A 346 -21.27 -4.10 16.34
N MET A 347 -22.43 -4.04 16.99
CA MET A 347 -22.97 -5.19 17.71
C MET A 347 -23.34 -6.34 16.77
N ARG A 348 -24.00 -6.06 15.63
CA ARG A 348 -24.34 -7.10 14.63
C ARG A 348 -23.10 -7.75 14.02
N GLU A 349 -22.09 -6.96 13.68
CA GLU A 349 -20.82 -7.47 13.15
C GLU A 349 -20.14 -8.40 14.16
N ARG A 350 -20.04 -7.99 15.44
CA ARG A 350 -19.47 -8.82 16.50
C ARG A 350 -20.21 -10.14 16.70
N VAL A 351 -21.54 -10.11 16.63
CA VAL A 351 -22.35 -11.33 16.76
C VAL A 351 -22.20 -12.24 15.53
N ALA A 352 -22.14 -11.66 14.34
CA ALA A 352 -21.98 -12.40 13.09
C ALA A 352 -20.63 -13.12 12.99
N LEU A 353 -19.56 -12.56 13.59
CA LEU A 353 -18.23 -13.20 13.64
C LEU A 353 -18.25 -14.59 14.27
N TYR A 354 -19.18 -14.86 15.18
CA TYR A 354 -19.32 -16.14 15.87
C TYR A 354 -20.56 -16.94 15.40
N GLY A 355 -21.14 -16.57 14.26
CA GLY A 355 -22.35 -17.23 13.74
C GLY A 355 -23.58 -17.06 14.63
N GLY A 356 -23.59 -16.04 15.49
CA GLY A 356 -24.68 -15.77 16.41
C GLY A 356 -25.84 -15.00 15.78
N ARG A 357 -26.83 -14.67 16.62
CA ARG A 357 -28.01 -13.89 16.24
C ARG A 357 -28.19 -12.71 17.17
N LEU A 358 -28.51 -11.55 16.60
CA LEU A 358 -28.85 -10.34 17.33
C LEU A 358 -30.23 -9.85 16.89
N ASP A 359 -31.11 -9.68 17.87
CA ASP A 359 -32.38 -8.99 17.70
C ASP A 359 -32.38 -7.73 18.58
N ALA A 360 -32.65 -6.58 17.98
CA ALA A 360 -32.64 -5.32 18.69
C ALA A 360 -33.76 -4.42 18.19
N GLY A 361 -34.62 -3.97 19.10
CA GLY A 361 -35.81 -3.21 18.75
C GLY A 361 -36.56 -2.64 19.94
N ARG A 362 -37.53 -1.77 19.64
CA ARG A 362 -38.48 -1.25 20.63
C ARG A 362 -39.42 -2.36 21.08
N ARG A 363 -39.75 -2.37 22.37
CA ARG A 363 -40.68 -3.35 22.94
C ARG A 363 -42.12 -2.86 22.82
N PRO A 364 -43.09 -3.77 22.62
CA PRO A 364 -44.52 -3.41 22.62
C PRO A 364 -45.00 -2.76 23.93
N SER A 365 -44.35 -3.09 25.04
CA SER A 365 -44.63 -2.56 26.38
C SER A 365 -43.95 -1.22 26.69
N GLY A 366 -43.22 -0.63 25.73
CA GLY A 366 -42.30 0.49 25.98
C GLY A 366 -40.87 0.03 26.29
N GLY A 367 -39.90 0.90 26.02
CA GLY A 367 -38.47 0.61 26.14
C GLY A 367 -37.82 -0.03 24.91
N PHE A 368 -36.54 -0.37 25.03
CA PHE A 368 -35.74 -1.03 24.00
C PHE A 368 -35.17 -2.36 24.52
N ALA A 369 -35.03 -3.35 23.63
CA ALA A 369 -34.44 -4.64 23.94
C ALA A 369 -33.29 -4.93 22.97
N VAL A 370 -32.21 -5.48 23.50
CA VAL A 370 -31.11 -6.11 22.76
C VAL A 370 -31.01 -7.55 23.24
N ARG A 371 -31.27 -8.49 22.34
CA ARG A 371 -31.22 -9.93 22.58
C ARG A 371 -30.16 -10.54 21.68
N VAL A 372 -29.21 -11.25 22.28
CA VAL A 372 -28.09 -11.86 21.57
C VAL A 372 -27.98 -13.33 21.94
N LEU A 373 -27.75 -14.16 20.92
CA LEU A 373 -27.41 -15.57 21.08
C LEU A 373 -26.06 -15.81 20.39
N LEU A 374 -25.07 -16.25 21.16
CA LEU A 374 -23.73 -16.62 20.68
C LEU A 374 -23.55 -18.14 20.83
N PRO A 375 -23.33 -18.89 19.75
CA PRO A 375 -22.97 -20.31 19.83
C PRO A 375 -21.65 -20.50 20.58
N ILE A 376 -21.57 -21.52 21.45
CA ILE A 376 -20.38 -21.82 22.29
C ILE A 376 -19.84 -23.24 22.10
N ARG A 377 -20.20 -23.93 21.00
CA ARG A 377 -19.72 -25.27 20.67
C ARG A 377 -18.30 -25.30 20.14
#